data_AF-A0A4Z0BJZ5-F1
#
_entry.id   AF-A0A4Z0BJZ5-F1
#
_cell.length_a   1.000
_cell.length_b   1.000
_cell.length_c   1.000
_cell.angle_alpha   90.00
_cell.angle_beta   90.00
_cell.angle_gamma   90.00
#
_symmetry.space_group_name_H-M   'P 1'
#
loop_
_entity.id
_entity.type
_entity.pdbx_description
1 polymer ?
#
loop_
_entity_poly.entity_id
_entity_poly.type
_entity_poly.pdbx_seq_one_letter_code
_entity_poly.pdbx_strand_id
1 'polypeptide(L)'
;MDLPIGRTAAQRICAWIKGTWREPIEAALQGTPFDIDLACAIACKETGVHVFQFLGSLSDDDILARCVFDASGDAAGTSRSAFPRNTAAFRSRYGDAFTEMLIEEANRTRLIRGLDAASWVYKGYGLFQYDLQHVVEDEAFFRGRRWYDFDACLDKLVSELQRKYDDAHGDLRDAVRRYNGSGPKAELYATHVMQYLEFSQAVEA
;
A
#
# COMPACT_ATOMS: atom_id res chain seq x y z
N MET A 1 18.98 -4.53 -12.54
CA MET A 1 17.61 -4.87 -12.12
C MET A 1 16.76 -3.65 -12.36
N ASP A 2 15.61 -3.80 -13.02
CA ASP A 2 14.73 -2.66 -13.30
C ASP A 2 13.80 -2.44 -12.11
N LEU A 3 14.07 -1.39 -11.33
CA LEU A 3 13.29 -1.04 -10.15
C LEU A 3 12.10 -0.15 -10.55
N PRO A 4 10.91 -0.30 -9.95
CA PRO A 4 9.75 0.55 -10.25
C PRO A 4 10.03 2.05 -10.10
N ILE A 5 10.86 2.40 -9.11
CA ILE A 5 11.44 3.72 -8.93
C ILE A 5 12.94 3.61 -8.69
N GLY A 6 13.71 4.58 -9.18
CA GLY A 6 15.15 4.65 -8.97
C GLY A 6 15.54 5.09 -7.56
N ARG A 7 16.82 4.95 -7.21
CA ARG A 7 17.38 5.25 -5.89
C ARG A 7 17.00 6.63 -5.35
N THR A 8 17.17 7.69 -6.14
CA THR A 8 16.87 9.07 -5.72
C THR A 8 15.40 9.26 -5.35
N ALA A 9 14.48 8.64 -6.11
CA ALA A 9 13.06 8.71 -5.80
C ALA A 9 12.73 7.96 -4.51
N ALA A 10 13.27 6.75 -4.34
CA ALA A 10 13.11 5.95 -3.13
C ALA A 10 13.64 6.71 -1.90
N GLN A 11 14.85 7.26 -1.96
CA GLN A 11 15.45 8.02 -0.85
C GLN A 11 14.61 9.25 -0.46
N ARG A 12 14.01 9.95 -1.43
CA ARG A 12 13.11 11.08 -1.15
C ARG A 12 11.82 10.63 -0.45
N ILE A 13 11.26 9.48 -0.83
CA ILE A 13 10.11 8.90 -0.14
C ILE A 13 10.50 8.47 1.28
N CYS A 14 11.65 7.79 1.45
CA CYS A 14 12.14 7.40 2.77
C CYS A 14 12.35 8.62 3.68
N ALA A 15 12.97 9.69 3.17
CA ALA A 15 13.18 10.93 3.92
C ALA A 15 11.84 11.56 4.35
N TRP A 16 10.85 11.57 3.46
CA TRP A 16 9.51 12.05 3.77
C TRP A 16 8.83 11.21 4.86
N ILE A 17 8.80 9.88 4.71
CA ILE A 17 8.19 8.99 5.71
C ILE A 17 8.86 9.13 7.08
N LYS A 18 10.21 9.14 7.11
CA LYS A 18 11.01 9.33 8.32
C LYS A 18 10.80 10.71 8.95
N GLY A 19 10.65 11.75 8.13
CA GLY A 19 10.41 13.11 8.63
C GLY A 19 9.01 13.31 9.20
N THR A 20 8.00 12.63 8.64
CA THR A 20 6.60 12.83 9.03
C THR A 20 6.12 11.84 10.10
N TRP A 21 6.55 10.58 10.06
CA TRP A 21 5.96 9.50 10.88
C TRP A 21 6.97 8.64 11.64
N ARG A 22 8.18 9.14 11.92
CA ARG A 22 9.19 8.35 12.66
C ARG A 22 8.68 7.80 13.98
N GLU A 23 8.20 8.67 14.86
CA GLU A 23 7.77 8.29 16.20
C GLU A 23 6.66 7.23 16.19
N PRO A 24 5.55 7.38 15.45
CA PRO A 24 4.51 6.34 15.40
C PRO A 24 5.01 5.04 14.77
N ILE A 25 5.90 5.07 13.77
CA ILE A 25 6.49 3.85 13.20
C ILE A 25 7.35 3.14 14.24
N GLU A 26 8.30 3.82 14.86
CA GLU A 26 9.20 3.21 15.85
C GLU A 26 8.42 2.63 17.04
N ALA A 27 7.35 3.31 17.48
CA ALA A 27 6.47 2.81 18.52
C ALA A 27 5.72 1.54 18.10
N ALA A 28 5.14 1.50 16.89
CA ALA A 28 4.38 0.33 16.43
C ALA A 28 5.28 -0.90 16.16
N LEU A 29 6.56 -0.68 15.84
CA LEU A 29 7.53 -1.74 15.56
C LEU A 29 8.25 -2.25 16.82
N GLN A 30 8.03 -1.63 17.98
CA GLN A 30 8.68 -2.03 19.21
C GLN A 30 8.38 -3.49 19.56
N GLY A 31 9.43 -4.29 19.76
CA GLY A 31 9.32 -5.72 20.07
C GLY A 31 9.11 -6.62 18.84
N THR A 32 9.05 -6.05 17.64
CA THR A 32 9.10 -6.78 16.37
C THR A 32 10.54 -6.82 15.83
N PRO A 33 10.87 -7.71 14.88
CA PRO A 33 12.18 -7.71 14.21
C PRO A 33 12.27 -6.67 13.08
N PHE A 34 11.24 -5.85 12.89
CA PHE A 34 11.15 -4.88 11.80
C PHE A 34 11.65 -3.51 12.27
N ASP A 35 12.08 -2.69 11.32
CA ASP A 35 12.49 -1.31 11.55
C ASP A 35 11.79 -0.34 10.58
N ILE A 36 11.98 0.96 10.83
CA ILE A 36 11.43 2.02 10.00
C ILE A 36 11.92 1.94 8.54
N ASP A 37 13.12 1.42 8.32
CA ASP A 37 13.68 1.28 6.98
C ASP A 37 12.91 0.24 6.16
N LEU A 38 12.50 -0.87 6.78
CA LEU A 38 11.65 -1.86 6.14
C LEU A 38 10.26 -1.30 5.81
N ALA A 39 9.66 -0.52 6.72
CA ALA A 39 8.39 0.16 6.44
C ALA A 39 8.52 1.12 5.25
N CYS A 40 9.60 1.92 5.19
CA CYS A 40 9.89 2.79 4.05
C CYS A 40 10.10 2.00 2.75
N ALA A 41 10.80 0.87 2.82
CA ALA A 41 11.07 0.02 1.66
C ALA A 41 9.80 -0.59 1.07
N ILE A 42 8.88 -1.04 1.93
CA ILE A 42 7.56 -1.54 1.53
C ILE A 42 6.75 -0.40 0.90
N ALA A 43 6.67 0.78 1.54
CA ALA A 43 5.97 1.93 0.96
C ALA A 43 6.52 2.32 -0.43
N CYS A 44 7.85 2.34 -0.60
CA CYS A 44 8.48 2.59 -1.91
C CYS A 44 8.02 1.58 -2.96
N LYS A 45 7.93 0.30 -2.58
CA LYS A 45 7.51 -0.75 -3.51
C LYS A 45 6.01 -0.70 -3.83
N GLU A 46 5.18 -0.37 -2.85
CA GLU A 46 3.73 -0.37 -2.97
C GLU A 46 3.19 0.86 -3.69
N THR A 47 3.63 2.05 -3.30
CA THR A 47 3.02 3.32 -3.74
C THR A 47 4.02 4.31 -4.31
N GLY A 48 5.33 3.99 -4.27
CA GLY A 48 6.39 4.94 -4.58
C GLY A 48 6.33 5.54 -5.99
N VAL A 49 5.85 4.79 -6.98
CA VAL A 49 5.65 5.30 -8.36
C VAL A 49 4.68 6.50 -8.43
N HIS A 50 3.73 6.57 -7.50
CA HIS A 50 2.73 7.64 -7.43
C HIS A 50 3.09 8.67 -6.38
N VAL A 51 3.44 8.22 -5.16
CA VAL A 51 3.81 9.11 -4.04
C VAL A 51 4.93 10.05 -4.45
N PHE A 52 5.96 9.55 -5.14
CA PHE A 52 7.06 10.41 -5.59
C PHE A 52 6.59 11.58 -6.47
N GLN A 53 5.56 11.39 -7.28
CA GLN A 53 4.99 12.43 -8.14
C GLN A 53 4.16 13.45 -7.34
N PHE A 54 3.66 13.07 -6.17
CA PHE A 54 2.84 13.92 -5.32
C PHE A 54 3.68 14.76 -4.35
N LEU A 55 4.88 14.28 -3.97
CA LEU A 55 5.79 15.00 -3.07
C LEU A 55 6.07 16.43 -3.54
N GLY A 56 5.79 17.40 -2.67
CA GLY A 56 5.97 18.83 -2.93
C GLY A 56 4.81 19.52 -3.65
N SER A 57 3.78 18.78 -4.04
CA SER A 57 2.56 19.32 -4.67
C SER A 57 1.29 19.13 -3.83
N LEU A 58 1.27 18.11 -2.96
CA LEU A 58 0.18 17.80 -2.06
C LEU A 58 0.65 17.87 -0.59
N SER A 59 -0.28 18.07 0.33
CA SER A 59 -0.03 17.90 1.77
C SER A 59 0.16 16.42 2.12
N ASP A 60 0.79 16.13 3.26
CA ASP A 60 1.03 14.74 3.72
C ASP A 60 -0.29 13.96 3.86
N ASP A 61 -1.31 14.61 4.44
CA ASP A 61 -2.66 14.05 4.60
C ASP A 61 -3.33 13.78 3.24
N ASP A 62 -3.17 14.69 2.28
CA ASP A 62 -3.68 14.49 0.92
C ASP A 62 -2.96 13.34 0.23
N ILE A 63 -1.63 13.20 0.39
CA ILE A 63 -0.89 12.08 -0.20
C ILE A 63 -1.43 10.75 0.34
N LEU A 64 -1.61 10.62 1.66
CA LEU A 64 -2.19 9.41 2.27
C LEU A 64 -3.60 9.13 1.74
N ALA A 65 -4.47 10.12 1.76
CA ALA A 65 -5.84 10.01 1.29
C ALA A 65 -5.95 9.62 -0.20
N ARG A 66 -4.90 9.90 -0.99
CA ARG A 66 -4.81 9.55 -2.41
C ARG A 66 -4.12 8.23 -2.69
N CYS A 67 -3.64 7.51 -1.68
CA CYS A 67 -3.08 6.17 -1.84
C CYS A 67 -4.18 5.10 -2.08
N VAL A 68 -4.97 5.30 -3.14
CA VAL A 68 -6.02 4.38 -3.61
C VAL A 68 -5.65 3.96 -5.03
N PHE A 69 -5.08 2.77 -5.18
CA PHE A 69 -4.50 2.30 -6.45
C PHE A 69 -4.98 0.91 -6.84
N ASP A 70 -4.63 0.55 -8.08
CA ASP A 70 -5.06 -0.65 -8.80
C ASP A 70 -6.57 -0.82 -8.91
N ALA A 71 -7.11 -0.73 -10.13
CA ALA A 71 -8.49 -1.11 -10.35
C ALA A 71 -8.71 -2.59 -9.96
N SER A 72 -9.90 -2.93 -9.44
CA SER A 72 -10.34 -4.33 -9.44
C SER A 72 -10.42 -4.87 -10.88
N GLY A 73 -10.77 -6.15 -11.07
CA GLY A 73 -10.74 -6.81 -12.38
C GLY A 73 -11.67 -6.24 -13.46
N ASP A 74 -12.13 -5.00 -13.32
CA ASP A 74 -12.82 -4.17 -14.30
C ASP A 74 -11.89 -3.53 -15.34
N ALA A 75 -10.61 -3.31 -15.03
CA ALA A 75 -9.68 -2.69 -15.98
C ALA A 75 -9.38 -3.61 -17.17
N ALA A 76 -9.34 -3.03 -18.38
CA ALA A 76 -9.11 -3.77 -19.62
C ALA A 76 -7.79 -4.57 -19.58
N GLY A 77 -7.84 -5.83 -20.02
CA GLY A 77 -6.69 -6.73 -20.03
C GLY A 77 -6.27 -7.26 -18.65
N THR A 78 -7.04 -6.95 -17.60
CA THR A 78 -6.79 -7.45 -16.25
C THR A 78 -7.84 -8.47 -15.85
N SER A 79 -7.48 -9.34 -14.90
CA SER A 79 -8.43 -10.25 -14.25
C SER A 79 -8.05 -10.40 -12.79
N ARG A 80 -9.05 -10.70 -11.96
CA ARG A 80 -8.87 -10.88 -10.53
C ARG A 80 -9.70 -12.06 -10.03
N SER A 81 -9.06 -13.00 -9.35
CA SER A 81 -9.70 -14.17 -8.74
C SER A 81 -10.22 -13.88 -7.33
N ALA A 82 -9.41 -13.18 -6.53
CA ALA A 82 -9.76 -12.73 -5.18
C ALA A 82 -10.96 -11.79 -5.20
N PHE A 83 -11.77 -11.82 -4.14
CA PHE A 83 -12.88 -10.88 -3.98
C PHE A 83 -12.36 -9.45 -3.70
N PRO A 84 -13.02 -8.39 -4.18
CA PRO A 84 -14.05 -8.41 -5.23
C PRO A 84 -13.40 -8.66 -6.59
N ARG A 85 -13.97 -9.58 -7.38
CA ARG A 85 -13.47 -9.87 -8.73
C ARG A 85 -13.62 -8.68 -9.67
N ASN A 86 -14.69 -7.90 -9.46
CA ASN A 86 -15.03 -6.69 -10.19
C ASN A 86 -16.00 -5.83 -9.36
N THR A 87 -16.33 -4.66 -9.87
CA THR A 87 -17.20 -3.68 -9.21
C THR A 87 -18.61 -4.21 -9.02
N ALA A 88 -19.15 -4.92 -10.01
CA ALA A 88 -20.49 -5.52 -9.91
C ALA A 88 -20.59 -6.53 -8.77
N ALA A 89 -19.56 -7.37 -8.57
CA ALA A 89 -19.51 -8.33 -7.47
C ALA A 89 -19.43 -7.64 -6.10
N PHE A 90 -18.67 -6.54 -5.99
CA PHE A 90 -18.62 -5.75 -4.77
C PHE A 90 -20.00 -5.13 -4.46
N ARG A 91 -20.59 -4.46 -5.44
CA ARG A 91 -21.90 -3.79 -5.35
C ARG A 91 -23.01 -4.73 -4.93
N SER A 92 -23.06 -5.92 -5.52
CA SER A 92 -24.05 -6.94 -5.18
C SER A 92 -23.98 -7.36 -3.70
N ARG A 93 -22.77 -7.41 -3.13
CA ARG A 93 -22.57 -7.84 -1.74
C ARG A 93 -22.76 -6.71 -0.72
N TYR A 94 -22.28 -5.51 -1.03
CA TYR A 94 -22.14 -4.43 -0.04
C TYR A 94 -23.04 -3.21 -0.29
N GLY A 95 -23.77 -3.19 -1.41
CA GLY A 95 -24.71 -2.14 -1.77
C GLY A 95 -24.10 -0.94 -2.48
N ASP A 96 -24.98 -0.13 -3.08
CA ASP A 96 -24.59 1.01 -3.92
C ASP A 96 -23.83 2.07 -3.14
N ALA A 97 -24.34 2.52 -1.99
CA ALA A 97 -23.75 3.64 -1.25
C ALA A 97 -22.27 3.39 -0.89
N PHE A 98 -21.91 2.17 -0.51
CA PHE A 98 -20.52 1.84 -0.20
C PHE A 98 -19.67 1.74 -1.47
N THR A 99 -20.23 1.15 -2.52
CA THR A 99 -19.54 1.02 -3.81
C THR A 99 -19.23 2.39 -4.41
N GLU A 100 -20.21 3.30 -4.44
CA GLU A 100 -20.04 4.64 -4.97
C GLU A 100 -19.02 5.44 -4.15
N MET A 101 -19.02 5.29 -2.83
CA MET A 101 -17.99 5.90 -1.99
C MET A 101 -16.57 5.47 -2.41
N LEU A 102 -16.33 4.18 -2.63
CA LEU A 102 -15.02 3.69 -3.06
C LEU A 102 -14.66 4.14 -4.48
N ILE A 103 -15.64 4.22 -5.38
CA ILE A 103 -15.47 4.75 -6.74
C ILE A 103 -15.10 6.24 -6.71
N GLU A 104 -15.78 7.04 -5.89
CA GLU A 104 -15.50 8.46 -5.72
C GLU A 104 -14.07 8.69 -5.20
N GLU A 105 -13.65 7.93 -4.20
CA GLU A 105 -12.30 8.00 -3.63
C GLU A 105 -11.23 7.62 -4.66
N ALA A 106 -11.46 6.55 -5.43
CA ALA A 106 -10.57 6.18 -6.53
C ALA A 106 -10.51 7.28 -7.62
N ASN A 107 -11.64 7.89 -7.96
CA ASN A 107 -11.71 8.94 -8.97
C ASN A 107 -10.99 10.23 -8.56
N ARG A 108 -10.98 10.58 -7.26
CA ARG A 108 -10.16 11.68 -6.75
C ARG A 108 -8.67 11.46 -7.04
N THR A 109 -8.18 10.23 -6.83
CA THR A 109 -6.79 9.87 -7.16
C THR A 109 -6.55 9.83 -8.67
N ARG A 110 -7.50 9.30 -9.46
CA ARG A 110 -7.40 9.27 -10.93
C ARG A 110 -7.26 10.66 -11.52
N LEU A 111 -8.04 11.63 -11.04
CA LEU A 111 -7.99 13.01 -11.53
C LEU A 111 -6.61 13.66 -11.35
N ILE A 112 -5.99 13.49 -10.17
CA ILE A 112 -4.64 14.01 -9.88
C ILE A 112 -3.60 13.39 -10.83
N ARG A 113 -3.83 12.14 -11.24
CA ARG A 113 -2.98 11.40 -12.19
C ARG A 113 -3.30 11.70 -13.66
N GLY A 114 -4.21 12.65 -13.95
CA GLY A 114 -4.63 12.99 -15.31
C GLY A 114 -5.44 11.89 -16.01
N LEU A 115 -6.11 11.03 -15.24
CA LEU A 115 -6.96 9.96 -15.75
C LEU A 115 -8.44 10.36 -15.66
N ASP A 116 -9.22 9.98 -16.66
CA ASP A 116 -10.68 10.18 -16.66
C ASP A 116 -11.36 9.40 -15.52
N ALA A 117 -12.54 9.84 -15.10
CA ALA A 117 -13.32 9.08 -14.12
C ALA A 117 -13.69 7.67 -14.65
N ALA A 118 -13.74 6.69 -13.76
CA ALA A 118 -14.20 5.34 -14.06
C ALA A 118 -15.14 4.85 -12.96
N SER A 119 -16.10 4.00 -13.33
CA SER A 119 -17.03 3.36 -12.39
C SER A 119 -16.42 2.07 -11.81
N TRP A 120 -15.16 2.13 -11.38
CA TRP A 120 -14.41 0.98 -10.88
C TRP A 120 -14.09 1.16 -9.40
N VAL A 121 -14.34 0.12 -8.59
CA VAL A 121 -13.69 0.03 -7.30
C VAL A 121 -12.21 -0.28 -7.51
N TYR A 122 -11.38 0.32 -6.68
CA TYR A 122 -9.95 0.04 -6.64
C TYR A 122 -9.68 -0.97 -5.53
N LYS A 123 -8.48 -1.55 -5.49
CA LYS A 123 -8.18 -2.64 -4.56
C LYS A 123 -7.13 -2.34 -3.52
N GLY A 124 -6.16 -1.47 -3.78
CA GLY A 124 -5.14 -1.13 -2.81
C GLY A 124 -5.48 0.17 -2.11
N TYR A 125 -5.49 0.16 -0.77
CA TYR A 125 -5.83 1.32 0.06
C TYR A 125 -4.72 1.64 1.06
N GLY A 126 -4.34 2.91 1.16
CA GLY A 126 -3.32 3.40 2.08
C GLY A 126 -1.89 3.21 1.57
N LEU A 127 -0.93 3.76 2.30
CA LEU A 127 0.48 3.81 1.89
C LEU A 127 1.10 2.43 1.64
N PHE A 128 0.60 1.41 2.35
CA PHE A 128 1.05 0.02 2.29
C PHE A 128 0.11 -0.91 1.49
N GLN A 129 -0.88 -0.33 0.80
CA GLN A 129 -1.80 -1.01 -0.13
C GLN A 129 -2.58 -2.19 0.48
N TYR A 130 -3.26 -1.92 1.61
CA TYR A 130 -4.17 -2.89 2.22
C TYR A 130 -5.28 -3.28 1.25
N ASP A 131 -5.35 -4.58 0.92
CA ASP A 131 -6.17 -5.06 -0.18
C ASP A 131 -7.66 -5.13 0.20
N LEU A 132 -8.53 -4.63 -0.68
CA LEU A 132 -9.99 -4.61 -0.52
C LEU A 132 -10.61 -5.99 -0.27
N GLN A 133 -9.93 -7.09 -0.56
CA GLN A 133 -10.38 -8.43 -0.17
C GLN A 133 -10.63 -8.55 1.33
N HIS A 134 -9.88 -7.80 2.14
CA HIS A 134 -10.02 -7.80 3.60
C HIS A 134 -11.31 -7.16 4.09
N VAL A 135 -12.09 -6.50 3.24
CA VAL A 135 -13.43 -5.99 3.58
C VAL A 135 -14.36 -7.08 4.15
N VAL A 136 -14.09 -8.35 3.85
CA VAL A 136 -14.85 -9.49 4.39
C VAL A 136 -14.66 -9.64 5.90
N GLU A 137 -13.51 -9.22 6.44
CA GLU A 137 -13.13 -9.36 7.85
C GLU A 137 -13.01 -8.00 8.57
N ASP A 138 -12.65 -6.94 7.83
CA ASP A 138 -12.43 -5.58 8.34
C ASP A 138 -13.21 -4.55 7.51
N GLU A 139 -14.53 -4.71 7.44
CA GLU A 139 -15.43 -3.78 6.75
C GLU A 139 -15.33 -2.35 7.30
N ALA A 140 -15.07 -2.21 8.61
CA ALA A 140 -14.99 -0.94 9.31
C ALA A 140 -13.82 -0.07 8.80
N PHE A 141 -12.66 -0.68 8.48
CA PHE A 141 -11.53 0.03 7.88
C PHE A 141 -11.96 0.77 6.60
N PHE A 142 -12.64 0.06 5.71
CA PHE A 142 -13.01 0.60 4.40
C PHE A 142 -14.20 1.57 4.49
N ARG A 143 -15.25 1.27 5.27
CA ARG A 143 -16.38 2.20 5.43
C ARG A 143 -15.97 3.50 6.11
N GLY A 144 -15.07 3.41 7.09
CA GLY A 144 -14.55 4.54 7.84
C GLY A 144 -13.48 5.34 7.12
N ARG A 145 -13.11 4.97 5.88
CA ARG A 145 -11.97 5.56 5.15
C ARG A 145 -10.69 5.57 5.97
N ARG A 146 -10.45 4.51 6.75
CA ARG A 146 -9.31 4.45 7.69
C ARG A 146 -7.95 4.47 6.99
N TRP A 147 -7.89 4.30 5.67
CA TRP A 147 -6.66 4.56 4.90
C TRP A 147 -6.23 6.03 4.86
N TYR A 148 -7.07 6.96 5.31
CA TYR A 148 -6.69 8.36 5.55
C TYR A 148 -5.84 8.53 6.81
N ASP A 149 -5.88 7.54 7.71
CA ASP A 149 -5.20 7.55 8.99
C ASP A 149 -3.92 6.70 8.87
N PHE A 150 -2.77 7.35 9.08
CA PHE A 150 -1.47 6.67 8.96
C PHE A 150 -1.33 5.52 9.96
N ASP A 151 -1.73 5.73 11.20
CA ASP A 151 -1.60 4.73 12.27
C ASP A 151 -2.48 3.51 11.96
N ALA A 152 -3.67 3.75 11.37
CA ALA A 152 -4.52 2.65 10.91
C ALA A 152 -3.89 1.86 9.76
N CYS A 153 -3.18 2.52 8.84
CA CYS A 153 -2.45 1.83 7.76
C CYS A 153 -1.27 1.04 8.32
N LEU A 154 -0.53 1.64 9.26
CA LEU A 154 0.63 1.04 9.90
C LEU A 154 0.24 -0.19 10.72
N ASP A 155 -0.87 -0.15 11.47
CA ASP A 155 -1.41 -1.31 12.18
C ASP A 155 -1.64 -2.51 11.23
N LYS A 156 -2.17 -2.27 10.03
CA LYS A 156 -2.38 -3.33 9.03
C LYS A 156 -1.07 -3.88 8.49
N LEU A 157 -0.11 -3.00 8.18
CA LEU A 157 1.23 -3.42 7.76
C LEU A 157 1.87 -4.32 8.81
N VAL A 158 1.96 -3.85 10.07
CA VAL A 158 2.67 -4.56 11.14
C VAL A 158 1.99 -5.88 11.45
N SER A 159 0.66 -5.89 11.59
CA SER A 159 -0.10 -7.11 11.86
C SER A 159 0.04 -8.15 10.75
N GLU A 160 0.03 -7.73 9.49
CA GLU A 160 0.23 -8.65 8.37
C GLU A 160 1.66 -9.17 8.30
N LEU A 161 2.65 -8.27 8.39
CA LEU A 161 4.05 -8.62 8.28
C LEU A 161 4.50 -9.53 9.42
N GLN A 162 4.02 -9.32 10.66
CA GLN A 162 4.29 -10.20 11.79
C GLN A 162 3.76 -11.61 11.53
N ARG A 163 2.51 -11.76 11.08
CA ARG A 163 1.97 -13.09 10.71
C ARG A 163 2.81 -13.75 9.64
N LYS A 164 3.24 -13.01 8.61
CA LYS A 164 4.09 -13.56 7.53
C LYS A 164 5.48 -13.93 8.02
N TYR A 165 6.02 -13.23 8.98
CA TYR A 165 7.31 -13.52 9.61
C TYR A 165 7.26 -14.81 10.43
N ASP A 166 6.18 -15.00 11.19
CA ASP A 166 5.94 -16.22 11.94
C ASP A 166 5.76 -17.43 11.00
N ASP A 167 4.97 -17.26 9.92
CA ASP A 167 4.78 -18.25 8.85
C ASP A 167 6.07 -18.56 8.06
N ALA A 168 7.01 -17.61 8.06
CA ALA A 168 8.34 -17.73 7.46
C ALA A 168 9.39 -18.26 8.45
N HIS A 169 8.98 -18.63 9.67
CA HIS A 169 9.88 -19.11 10.73
C HIS A 169 11.03 -18.16 11.03
N GLY A 170 10.75 -16.85 10.93
CA GLY A 170 11.70 -15.80 11.22
C GLY A 170 12.59 -15.35 10.06
N ASP A 171 12.36 -15.87 8.84
CA ASP A 171 13.02 -15.36 7.64
C ASP A 171 12.35 -14.05 7.17
N LEU A 172 13.05 -12.93 7.37
CA LEU A 172 12.56 -11.61 6.99
C LEU A 172 12.30 -11.47 5.49
N ARG A 173 13.18 -12.03 4.65
CA ARG A 173 13.01 -11.93 3.20
C ARG A 173 11.82 -12.76 2.74
N ASP A 174 11.65 -13.96 3.29
CA ASP A 174 10.50 -14.80 2.98
C ASP A 174 9.20 -14.18 3.50
N ALA A 175 9.22 -13.51 4.65
CA ALA A 175 8.09 -12.74 5.17
C ALA A 175 7.63 -11.65 4.19
N VAL A 176 8.57 -10.84 3.68
CA VAL A 176 8.30 -9.80 2.67
C VAL A 176 7.78 -10.40 1.36
N ARG A 177 8.32 -11.55 0.93
CA ARG A 177 7.79 -12.27 -0.24
C ARG A 177 6.34 -12.67 -0.01
N ARG A 178 6.02 -13.24 1.16
CA ARG A 178 4.67 -13.69 1.54
C ARG A 178 3.70 -12.54 1.75
N TYR A 179 4.19 -11.36 2.14
CA TYR A 179 3.38 -10.14 2.23
C TYR A 179 2.77 -9.81 0.86
N ASN A 180 3.58 -9.89 -0.21
CA ASN A 180 3.05 -9.70 -1.56
C ASN A 180 2.27 -10.92 -2.10
N GLY A 181 2.74 -12.14 -1.81
CA GLY A 181 2.07 -13.37 -2.24
C GLY A 181 3.04 -14.52 -2.52
N SER A 182 2.90 -15.15 -3.69
CA SER A 182 3.69 -16.34 -4.06
C SER A 182 4.15 -16.31 -5.52
N GLY A 183 5.10 -17.19 -5.83
CA GLY A 183 5.66 -17.35 -7.19
C GLY A 183 6.65 -16.26 -7.60
N PRO A 184 7.07 -16.23 -8.88
CA PRO A 184 8.17 -15.38 -9.35
C PRO A 184 7.97 -13.88 -9.14
N LYS A 185 6.73 -13.39 -9.19
CA LYS A 185 6.41 -11.97 -8.96
C LYS A 185 6.66 -11.57 -7.51
N ALA A 186 6.29 -12.44 -6.57
CA ALA A 186 6.52 -12.21 -5.15
C ALA A 186 8.02 -12.26 -4.81
N GLU A 187 8.78 -13.12 -5.49
CA GLU A 187 10.25 -13.14 -5.35
C GLU A 187 10.90 -11.86 -5.84
N LEU A 188 10.46 -11.36 -6.99
CA LEU A 188 10.92 -10.10 -7.53
C LEU A 188 10.54 -8.93 -6.61
N TYR A 189 9.31 -8.96 -6.07
CA TYR A 189 8.85 -8.00 -5.07
C TYR A 189 9.79 -7.96 -3.87
N ALA A 190 10.09 -9.11 -3.25
CA ALA A 190 10.97 -9.15 -2.09
C ALA A 190 12.38 -8.66 -2.43
N THR A 191 12.88 -8.99 -3.62
CA THR A 191 14.17 -8.48 -4.09
C THR A 191 14.17 -6.95 -4.21
N HIS A 192 13.10 -6.36 -4.73
CA HIS A 192 12.95 -4.91 -4.82
C HIS A 192 12.86 -4.25 -3.44
N VAL A 193 12.07 -4.82 -2.52
CA VAL A 193 11.97 -4.30 -1.15
C VAL A 193 13.32 -4.35 -0.45
N MET A 194 14.07 -5.45 -0.56
CA MET A 194 15.41 -5.51 0.04
C MET A 194 16.38 -4.48 -0.57
N GLN A 195 16.26 -4.19 -1.86
CA GLN A 195 17.04 -3.12 -2.47
C GLN A 195 16.63 -1.72 -1.96
N TYR A 196 15.33 -1.48 -1.74
CA TYR A 196 14.84 -0.24 -1.16
C TYR A 196 15.18 -0.09 0.33
N LEU A 197 15.30 -1.20 1.06
CA LEU A 197 15.79 -1.22 2.44
C LEU A 197 17.20 -0.62 2.52
N GLU A 198 18.12 -1.08 1.67
CA GLU A 198 19.48 -0.51 1.57
C GLU A 198 19.46 0.98 1.23
N PHE A 199 18.54 1.42 0.36
CA PHE A 199 18.43 2.84 0.01
C PHE A 199 17.91 3.67 1.17
N SER A 200 16.95 3.14 1.94
CA SER A 200 16.39 3.78 3.12
C SER A 200 17.42 3.94 4.22
N GLN A 201 18.24 2.93 4.48
CA GLN A 201 19.30 2.95 5.48
C GLN A 201 20.38 4.02 5.20
N ALA A 202 20.56 4.39 3.94
CA ALA A 202 21.45 5.48 3.54
C ALA A 202 20.83 6.89 3.68
N VAL A 203 19.58 7.00 4.16
CA VAL A 203 18.90 8.26 4.47
C VAL A 203 18.94 8.47 5.97
N GLU A 204 19.71 9.47 6.40
CA GLU A 204 19.74 9.91 7.79
C GLU A 204 18.38 10.54 8.19
N ALA A 205 18.05 10.36 9.47
CA ALA A 205 16.87 10.90 10.12
C ALA A 205 16.88 12.43 10.16
#